data_AF-A0A833ZYM1-F1
#
_entry.id   AF-A0A833ZYM1-F1
#
_cell.length_a   1.000
_cell.length_b   1.000
_cell.length_c   1.000
_cell.angle_alpha   90.00
_cell.angle_beta   90.00
_cell.angle_gamma   90.00
#
_symmetry.space_group_name_H-M   'P 1'
#
loop_
_entity.id
_entity.type
_entity.pdbx_description
1 polymer ?
#
loop_
_entity_poly.entity_id
_entity_poly.type
_entity_poly.pdbx_seq_one_letter_code
_entity_poly.pdbx_strand_id
1 'polypeptide(L)'
;MLLVLLSLVALSWGAVFPEPAIQCGSENGPSPEWMVNHTLTPGDLRDLRVESVKTSVATEDYSILMNISWILRADASIRLLKATKICVTGKNNLQSYSCVRCNYTEAFQTQTRPSGGKWMFSYVGFPIELNTLYFIGAHNIPNANMNEDSPSLSVNFTSPGCLDHVMKYKKKCIEAGSLWDPNITACKKDEKTVEVNFTTSPLGNKYMAVIQNNFSTASSSLEVLFPFISLTPPILNLQLSLPY
;
A
#
# COMPACT_ATOMS: atom_id res chain seq x y z
N MET A 1 -71.17 -22.54 -19.23
CA MET A 1 -70.19 -22.92 -18.18
C MET A 1 -68.81 -22.81 -18.80
N LEU A 2 -68.04 -21.80 -18.41
CA LEU A 2 -66.69 -21.55 -18.92
C LEU A 2 -65.72 -21.73 -17.75
N LEU A 3 -64.97 -22.84 -17.72
CA LEU A 3 -63.91 -23.05 -16.74
C LEU A 3 -62.69 -22.25 -17.18
N VAL A 4 -62.35 -21.21 -16.40
CA VAL A 4 -61.07 -20.50 -16.51
C VAL A 4 -60.10 -21.18 -15.55
N LEU A 5 -59.12 -21.92 -16.09
CA LEU A 5 -57.98 -22.41 -15.33
C LEU A 5 -57.05 -21.23 -15.01
N LEU A 6 -56.96 -20.87 -13.73
CA LEU A 6 -55.94 -19.97 -13.21
C LEU A 6 -54.64 -20.75 -12.97
N SER A 7 -53.65 -20.54 -13.84
CA SER A 7 -52.28 -21.02 -13.63
C SER A 7 -51.57 -20.13 -12.63
N LEU A 8 -51.32 -20.62 -11.42
CA LEU A 8 -50.40 -20.02 -10.44
C LEU A 8 -48.96 -20.34 -10.85
N VAL A 9 -48.33 -19.43 -11.59
CA VAL A 9 -46.87 -19.43 -11.75
C VAL A 9 -46.31 -18.74 -10.51
N ALA A 10 -45.84 -19.54 -9.55
CA ALA A 10 -45.01 -19.03 -8.47
C ALA A 10 -43.66 -18.60 -9.07
N LEU A 11 -43.49 -17.29 -9.33
CA LEU A 11 -42.17 -16.72 -9.50
C LEU A 11 -41.47 -16.80 -8.14
N SER A 12 -40.67 -17.84 -7.93
CA SER A 12 -39.67 -17.85 -6.88
C SER A 12 -38.62 -16.80 -7.23
N TRP A 13 -38.85 -15.56 -6.81
CA TRP A 13 -37.78 -14.59 -6.68
C TRP A 13 -36.81 -15.14 -5.65
N GLY A 14 -35.72 -15.76 -6.12
CA GLY A 14 -34.61 -16.09 -5.25
C GLY A 14 -34.18 -14.80 -4.56
N ALA A 15 -34.29 -14.77 -3.23
CA ALA A 15 -33.76 -13.66 -2.45
C ALA A 15 -32.26 -13.57 -2.75
N VAL A 16 -31.85 -12.57 -3.53
CA VAL A 16 -30.45 -12.23 -3.69
C VAL A 16 -30.03 -11.59 -2.38
N PHE A 17 -29.46 -12.39 -1.48
CA PHE A 17 -28.88 -11.87 -0.26
C PHE A 17 -27.67 -10.99 -0.63
N PRO A 18 -27.56 -9.77 -0.07
CA PRO A 18 -26.39 -8.93 -0.28
C PRO A 18 -25.12 -9.68 0.13
N GLU A 19 -24.07 -9.64 -0.69
CA GLU A 19 -22.76 -10.14 -0.25
C GLU A 19 -22.25 -9.24 0.90
N PRO A 20 -21.80 -9.79 2.04
CA PRO A 20 -21.27 -9.00 3.14
C PRO A 20 -20.12 -8.10 2.67
N ALA A 21 -20.29 -6.79 2.85
CA ALA A 21 -19.24 -5.79 2.72
C ALA A 21 -18.59 -5.51 4.09
N ILE A 22 -17.47 -4.77 4.08
CA ILE A 22 -16.80 -4.32 5.30
C ILE A 22 -16.99 -2.82 5.53
N GLN A 23 -17.10 -2.43 6.80
CA GLN A 23 -17.04 -1.04 7.26
C GLN A 23 -15.92 -0.93 8.29
N CYS A 24 -14.87 -0.19 7.94
CA CYS A 24 -13.68 -0.06 8.77
C CYS A 24 -13.64 1.29 9.50
N GLY A 25 -13.30 1.26 10.79
CA GLY A 25 -13.09 2.45 11.60
C GLY A 25 -11.88 2.30 12.51
N SER A 26 -11.29 3.43 12.92
CA SER A 26 -10.20 3.44 13.90
C SER A 26 -10.68 2.88 15.23
N GLU A 27 -9.95 1.90 15.78
CA GLU A 27 -10.27 1.31 17.08
C GLU A 27 -8.97 0.91 17.80
N ASN A 28 -8.43 1.82 18.61
CA ASN A 28 -7.27 1.55 19.43
C ASN A 28 -7.66 0.82 20.73
N GLY A 29 -6.77 -0.03 21.25
CA GLY A 29 -7.01 -0.83 22.46
C GLY A 29 -7.74 -2.17 22.18
N PRO A 30 -8.14 -2.91 23.22
CA PRO A 30 -8.88 -4.16 23.07
C PRO A 30 -10.32 -3.91 22.59
N SER A 31 -10.84 -4.81 21.74
CA SER A 31 -12.26 -4.77 21.34
C SER A 31 -13.16 -5.18 22.51
N PRO A 32 -14.42 -4.69 22.58
CA PRO A 32 -15.32 -5.01 23.70
C PRO A 32 -15.56 -6.50 23.91
N GLU A 33 -15.55 -7.29 22.83
CA GLU A 33 -15.67 -8.74 22.87
C GLU A 33 -14.55 -9.41 23.69
N TRP A 34 -13.42 -8.74 23.92
CA TRP A 34 -12.33 -9.26 24.75
C TRP A 34 -12.71 -9.39 26.22
N MET A 35 -13.67 -8.59 26.70
CA MET A 35 -14.04 -8.54 28.12
C MET A 35 -15.09 -9.59 28.51
N VAL A 36 -15.56 -10.40 27.56
CA VAL A 36 -16.62 -11.38 27.78
C VAL A 36 -16.23 -12.75 27.27
N ASN A 37 -16.73 -13.79 27.94
CA ASN A 37 -16.54 -15.18 27.53
C ASN A 37 -17.53 -15.55 26.42
N HIS A 38 -17.05 -16.22 25.37
CA HIS A 38 -17.87 -16.63 24.23
C HIS A 38 -18.00 -18.14 24.19
N THR A 39 -19.22 -18.66 24.05
CA THR A 39 -19.43 -20.11 23.91
C THR A 39 -18.81 -20.65 22.62
N LEU A 40 -18.78 -19.84 21.56
CA LEU A 40 -18.20 -20.19 20.27
C LEU A 40 -17.52 -18.96 19.67
N THR A 41 -16.38 -19.18 19.03
CA THR A 41 -15.56 -18.14 18.43
C THR A 41 -15.27 -18.47 16.95
N PRO A 42 -15.07 -17.46 16.09
CA PRO A 42 -14.71 -17.66 14.71
C PRO A 42 -13.32 -18.28 14.58
N GLY A 43 -13.09 -18.92 13.45
CA GLY A 43 -11.80 -19.44 13.05
C GLY A 43 -10.78 -18.37 12.70
N ASP A 44 -9.53 -18.81 12.53
CA ASP A 44 -8.44 -17.96 12.06
C ASP A 44 -8.67 -17.43 10.63
N LEU A 45 -8.05 -16.28 10.33
CA LEU A 45 -7.94 -15.81 8.95
C LEU A 45 -6.75 -16.47 8.24
N ARG A 46 -6.77 -16.44 6.91
CA ARG A 46 -5.76 -17.02 6.02
C ARG A 46 -5.22 -15.96 5.07
N ASP A 47 -4.03 -16.24 4.52
CA ASP A 47 -3.42 -15.46 3.45
C ASP A 47 -3.42 -13.95 3.71
N LEU A 48 -2.98 -13.52 4.89
CA LEU A 48 -2.76 -12.11 5.20
C LEU A 48 -1.61 -11.58 4.33
N ARG A 49 -1.92 -10.65 3.42
CA ARG A 49 -0.98 -10.06 2.47
C ARG A 49 -0.97 -8.55 2.61
N VAL A 50 0.19 -7.96 2.35
CA VAL A 50 0.39 -6.51 2.42
C VAL A 50 1.10 -6.04 1.16
N GLU A 51 0.52 -5.05 0.52
CA GLU A 51 1.08 -4.39 -0.66
C GLU A 51 1.08 -2.87 -0.46
N SER A 52 2.05 -2.17 -1.07
CA SER A 52 2.03 -0.71 -1.14
C SER A 52 1.17 -0.26 -2.31
N VAL A 53 0.22 0.63 -2.06
CA VAL A 53 -0.63 1.21 -3.11
C VAL A 53 -0.56 2.72 -3.13
N LYS A 54 -0.59 3.27 -4.33
CA LYS A 54 -0.64 4.70 -4.59
C LYS A 54 -2.10 5.15 -4.63
N THR A 55 -2.46 6.11 -3.79
CA THR A 55 -3.81 6.71 -3.75
C THR A 55 -3.70 8.20 -4.09
N SER A 56 -4.55 8.68 -5.00
CA SER A 56 -4.67 10.10 -5.32
C SER A 56 -5.58 10.79 -4.32
N VAL A 57 -5.09 11.82 -3.63
CA VAL A 57 -5.90 12.64 -2.72
C VAL A 57 -6.39 13.92 -3.41
N ALA A 58 -5.60 14.45 -4.36
CA ALA A 58 -5.94 15.56 -5.23
C ALA A 58 -5.11 15.48 -6.54
N THR A 59 -5.32 16.41 -7.47
CA THR A 59 -4.39 16.61 -8.60
C THR A 59 -3.01 16.94 -8.01
N GLU A 60 -2.05 16.02 -8.21
CA GLU A 60 -0.61 16.13 -7.87
C GLU A 60 -0.18 15.67 -6.45
N ASP A 61 -1.10 15.46 -5.50
CA ASP A 61 -0.76 14.91 -4.19
C ASP A 61 -1.12 13.42 -4.06
N TYR A 62 -0.06 12.60 -3.94
CA TYR A 62 -0.17 11.15 -3.75
C TYR A 62 0.13 10.74 -2.32
N SER A 63 -0.73 9.88 -1.78
CA SER A 63 -0.47 9.15 -0.54
C SER A 63 -0.13 7.70 -0.88
N ILE A 64 0.91 7.18 -0.24
CA ILE A 64 1.26 5.76 -0.34
C ILE A 64 0.81 5.05 0.93
N LEU A 65 -0.10 4.10 0.77
CA LEU A 65 -0.81 3.42 1.85
C LEU A 65 -0.61 1.90 1.75
N MET A 66 -0.76 1.19 2.86
CA MET A 66 -0.81 -0.27 2.87
C MET A 66 -2.19 -0.73 2.41
N ASN A 67 -2.19 -1.60 1.40
CA ASN A 67 -3.31 -2.45 1.06
C ASN A 67 -3.12 -3.79 1.75
N ILE A 68 -3.90 -4.04 2.80
CA ILE A 68 -3.86 -5.25 3.59
C ILE A 68 -5.04 -6.11 3.17
N SER A 69 -4.79 -7.30 2.63
CA SER A 69 -5.82 -8.25 2.23
C SER A 69 -5.75 -9.53 3.05
N TRP A 70 -6.91 -10.15 3.26
CA TRP A 70 -7.03 -11.40 4.00
C TRP A 70 -8.17 -12.25 3.45
N ILE A 71 -8.08 -13.55 3.71
CA ILE A 71 -9.07 -14.55 3.33
C ILE A 71 -9.68 -15.13 4.61
N LEU A 72 -11.00 -15.32 4.61
CA LEU A 72 -11.67 -16.01 5.72
C LEU A 72 -11.58 -17.52 5.54
N ARG A 73 -11.47 -18.23 6.66
CA ARG A 73 -11.56 -19.69 6.68
C ARG A 73 -12.97 -20.12 6.30
N ALA A 74 -13.06 -21.06 5.35
CA ALA A 74 -14.31 -21.58 4.83
C ALA A 74 -14.81 -22.75 5.69
N ASP A 75 -15.19 -22.48 6.94
CA ASP A 75 -15.79 -23.45 7.85
C ASP A 75 -17.07 -22.91 8.51
N ALA A 76 -17.73 -23.70 9.35
CA ALA A 76 -18.98 -23.29 10.00
C ALA A 76 -18.83 -22.12 10.99
N SER A 77 -17.62 -21.84 11.47
CA SER A 77 -17.36 -20.80 12.47
C SER A 77 -17.53 -19.38 11.91
N ILE A 78 -17.45 -19.21 10.57
CA ILE A 78 -17.67 -17.93 9.90
C ILE A 78 -19.04 -17.31 10.20
N ARG A 79 -20.04 -18.13 10.59
CA ARG A 79 -21.37 -17.67 11.00
C ARG A 79 -21.36 -16.80 12.26
N LEU A 80 -20.29 -16.89 13.06
CA LEU A 80 -20.10 -16.15 14.31
C LEU A 80 -19.22 -14.92 14.10
N LEU A 81 -18.59 -14.79 12.93
CA LEU A 81 -17.66 -13.71 12.63
C LEU A 81 -18.40 -12.38 12.50
N LYS A 82 -18.00 -11.40 13.31
CA LYS A 82 -18.58 -10.05 13.33
C LYS A 82 -17.66 -9.01 12.71
N ALA A 83 -16.36 -9.14 12.94
CA ALA A 83 -15.37 -8.20 12.43
C ALA A 83 -14.00 -8.85 12.30
N THR A 84 -13.11 -8.18 11.58
CA THR A 84 -11.67 -8.45 11.62
C THR A 84 -10.98 -7.16 12.04
N LYS A 85 -10.13 -7.23 13.07
CA LYS A 85 -9.33 -6.12 13.54
C LYS A 85 -7.91 -6.27 13.05
N ILE A 86 -7.37 -5.19 12.49
CA ILE A 86 -6.04 -5.13 11.89
C ILE A 86 -5.26 -4.07 12.63
N CYS A 87 -4.08 -4.43 13.12
CA CYS A 87 -3.18 -3.57 13.85
C CYS A 87 -1.80 -3.56 13.18
N VAL A 88 -1.27 -2.37 12.96
CA VAL A 88 0.03 -2.13 12.36
C VAL A 88 0.93 -1.49 13.40
N THR A 89 2.15 -2.01 13.53
CA THR A 89 3.19 -1.45 14.40
C THR A 89 4.50 -1.33 13.61
N GLY A 90 5.05 -0.13 13.51
CA GLY A 90 6.40 0.10 13.00
C GLY A 90 7.44 -0.30 14.05
N LYS A 91 8.40 -1.13 13.67
CA LYS A 91 9.37 -1.76 14.58
C LYS A 91 10.22 -0.76 15.38
N ASN A 92 10.45 0.43 14.84
CA ASN A 92 11.33 1.45 15.43
C ASN A 92 10.58 2.60 16.12
N ASN A 93 9.26 2.56 16.20
CA ASN A 93 8.48 3.61 16.85
C ASN A 93 7.19 3.06 17.47
N LEU A 94 7.14 2.90 18.78
CA LEU A 94 5.93 2.46 19.51
C LEU A 94 4.73 3.40 19.31
N GLN A 95 4.96 4.69 18.99
CA GLN A 95 3.87 5.63 18.63
C GLN A 95 3.25 5.34 17.26
N SER A 96 3.83 4.46 16.45
CA SER A 96 3.27 4.04 15.16
C SER A 96 2.23 2.92 15.27
N TYR A 97 1.87 2.50 16.49
CA TYR A 97 0.77 1.55 16.71
C TYR A 97 -0.56 2.18 16.29
N SER A 98 -1.24 1.54 15.33
CA SER A 98 -2.57 1.95 14.89
C SER A 98 -3.39 0.72 14.55
N CYS A 99 -4.67 0.73 14.94
CA CYS A 99 -5.59 -0.35 14.62
C CYS A 99 -6.85 0.17 13.95
N VAL A 100 -7.39 -0.66 13.05
CA VAL A 100 -8.73 -0.50 12.50
C VAL A 100 -9.55 -1.75 12.77
N ARG A 101 -10.83 -1.56 13.05
CA ARG A 101 -11.83 -2.62 13.12
C ARG A 101 -12.68 -2.57 11.87
N CYS A 102 -12.65 -3.65 11.08
CA CYS A 102 -13.49 -3.83 9.91
C CYS A 102 -14.68 -4.72 10.28
N ASN A 103 -15.84 -4.11 10.51
CA ASN A 103 -17.09 -4.82 10.77
C ASN A 103 -17.66 -5.38 9.47
N TYR A 104 -18.13 -6.61 9.50
CA TYR A 104 -18.93 -7.17 8.40
C TYR A 104 -20.35 -6.62 8.51
N THR A 105 -20.86 -6.12 7.39
CA THR A 105 -22.19 -5.48 7.31
C THR A 105 -23.34 -6.43 7.62
N GLU A 106 -23.17 -7.71 7.32
CA GLU A 106 -24.17 -8.76 7.46
C GLU A 106 -23.49 -10.05 7.96
N ALA A 107 -24.27 -10.94 8.60
CA ALA A 107 -23.76 -12.25 9.01
C ALA A 107 -23.61 -13.20 7.81
N PHE A 108 -22.52 -13.96 7.78
CA PHE A 108 -22.26 -14.93 6.71
C PHE A 108 -23.21 -16.12 6.80
N GLN A 109 -23.99 -16.34 5.73
CA GLN A 109 -24.92 -17.48 5.63
C GLN A 109 -24.21 -18.76 5.13
N THR A 110 -23.17 -18.59 4.33
CA THR A 110 -22.42 -19.65 3.64
C THR A 110 -20.92 -19.53 3.88
N GLN A 111 -20.21 -20.66 3.86
CA GLN A 111 -18.75 -20.70 4.05
C GLN A 111 -17.97 -20.09 2.89
N THR A 112 -18.60 -20.02 1.72
CA THR A 112 -18.04 -19.50 0.47
C THR A 112 -18.99 -18.48 -0.14
N ARG A 113 -18.46 -17.68 -1.08
CA ARG A 113 -19.27 -16.71 -1.82
C ARG A 113 -20.32 -17.43 -2.68
N PRO A 114 -21.51 -16.83 -2.92
CA PRO A 114 -22.51 -17.38 -3.83
C PRO A 114 -21.98 -17.61 -5.25
N SER A 115 -21.07 -16.76 -5.70
CA SER A 115 -20.37 -16.86 -6.99
C SER A 115 -19.34 -17.99 -7.07
N GLY A 116 -19.10 -18.70 -5.95
CA GLY A 116 -17.99 -19.64 -5.81
C GLY A 116 -16.72 -18.94 -5.32
N GLY A 117 -15.92 -19.67 -4.54
CA GLY A 117 -14.65 -19.16 -4.00
C GLY A 117 -14.71 -18.68 -2.55
N LYS A 118 -13.53 -18.36 -2.01
CA LYS A 118 -13.38 -17.95 -0.60
C LYS A 118 -13.79 -16.49 -0.41
N TRP A 119 -14.23 -16.16 0.80
CA TRP A 119 -14.43 -14.77 1.19
C TRP A 119 -13.07 -14.07 1.34
N MET A 120 -12.88 -12.98 0.62
CA MET A 120 -11.65 -12.20 0.60
C MET A 120 -11.99 -10.73 0.75
N PHE A 121 -11.22 -10.05 1.59
CA PHE A 121 -11.41 -8.64 1.92
C PHE A 121 -10.08 -7.91 1.90
N SER A 122 -10.13 -6.59 1.75
CA SER A 122 -8.95 -5.75 1.76
C SER A 122 -9.25 -4.40 2.39
N TYR A 123 -8.27 -3.83 3.08
CA TYR A 123 -8.33 -2.50 3.66
C TYR A 123 -7.12 -1.67 3.22
N VAL A 124 -7.38 -0.46 2.73
CA VAL A 124 -6.37 0.53 2.37
C VAL A 124 -6.50 1.71 3.32
N GLY A 125 -5.44 2.04 4.06
CA GLY A 125 -5.52 3.19 4.98
C GLY A 125 -4.31 3.48 5.86
N PHE A 126 -3.43 2.50 6.07
CA PHE A 126 -2.24 2.73 6.91
C PHE A 126 -1.13 3.43 6.11
N PRO A 127 -0.60 4.57 6.59
CA PRO A 127 0.50 5.26 5.91
C PRO A 127 1.80 4.45 6.00
N ILE A 128 2.60 4.51 4.93
CA ILE A 128 3.88 3.79 4.83
C ILE A 128 5.05 4.78 4.87
N GLU A 129 6.08 4.51 5.66
CA GLU A 129 7.38 5.20 5.64
C GLU A 129 8.38 4.48 4.73
N LEU A 130 9.51 5.11 4.37
CA LEU A 130 10.52 4.51 3.50
C LEU A 130 11.44 3.56 4.29
N ASN A 131 11.78 2.41 3.72
CA ASN A 131 12.73 1.45 4.29
C ASN A 131 12.38 1.05 5.74
N THR A 132 11.10 0.93 6.05
CA THR A 132 10.60 0.67 7.40
C THR A 132 10.03 -0.73 7.51
N LEU A 133 10.44 -1.45 8.55
CA LEU A 133 9.88 -2.76 8.89
C LEU A 133 8.65 -2.58 9.79
N TYR A 134 7.54 -3.14 9.33
CA TYR A 134 6.25 -3.19 10.01
C TYR A 134 5.90 -4.61 10.43
N PHE A 135 5.26 -4.71 11.58
CA PHE A 135 4.54 -5.90 12.04
C PHE A 135 3.04 -5.64 11.86
N ILE A 136 2.37 -6.52 11.11
CA ILE A 136 0.93 -6.43 10.84
C ILE A 136 0.29 -7.65 11.48
N GLY A 137 -0.58 -7.42 12.46
CA GLY A 137 -1.41 -8.43 13.06
C GLY A 137 -2.87 -8.23 12.66
N ALA A 138 -3.56 -9.31 12.32
CA ALA A 138 -4.99 -9.32 12.15
C ALA A 138 -5.61 -10.41 13.01
N HIS A 139 -6.82 -10.18 13.53
CA HIS A 139 -7.58 -11.19 14.25
C HIS A 139 -9.07 -11.03 14.03
N ASN A 140 -9.76 -12.16 14.02
CA ASN A 140 -11.21 -12.21 13.90
C ASN A 140 -11.89 -11.93 15.25
N ILE A 141 -13.08 -11.36 15.17
CA ILE A 141 -13.89 -10.96 16.32
C ILE A 141 -15.25 -11.67 16.25
N PRO A 142 -15.76 -12.25 17.36
CA PRO A 142 -15.18 -12.24 18.71
C PRO A 142 -13.84 -12.97 18.81
N ASN A 143 -12.99 -12.52 19.73
CA ASN A 143 -11.72 -13.20 20.01
C ASN A 143 -11.97 -14.54 20.74
N ALA A 144 -10.98 -15.43 20.67
CA ALA A 144 -10.94 -16.64 21.50
C ALA A 144 -10.93 -16.30 23.00
N ASN A 145 -11.45 -17.21 23.81
CA ASN A 145 -11.41 -17.06 25.26
C ASN A 145 -9.97 -17.21 25.77
N MET A 146 -9.75 -16.86 27.04
CA MET A 146 -8.45 -17.03 27.66
C MET A 146 -8.02 -18.51 27.63
N ASN A 147 -6.78 -18.76 27.18
CA ASN A 147 -6.19 -20.09 26.99
C ASN A 147 -6.74 -20.92 25.82
N GLU A 148 -7.53 -20.33 24.94
CA GLU A 148 -7.93 -20.93 23.66
C GLU A 148 -7.05 -20.45 22.50
N ASP A 149 -7.16 -21.13 21.36
CA ASP A 149 -6.44 -20.76 20.14
C ASP A 149 -6.94 -19.43 19.58
N SER A 150 -6.05 -18.43 19.51
CA SER A 150 -6.38 -17.13 18.96
C SER A 150 -6.70 -17.20 17.45
N PRO A 151 -7.83 -16.64 16.98
CA PRO A 151 -8.17 -16.62 15.55
C PRO A 151 -7.44 -15.48 14.83
N SER A 152 -6.11 -15.49 14.92
CA SER A 152 -5.24 -14.41 14.49
C SER A 152 -4.14 -14.89 13.54
N LEU A 153 -3.62 -13.97 12.75
CA LEU A 153 -2.49 -14.17 11.86
C LEU A 153 -1.65 -12.90 11.82
N SER A 154 -0.33 -13.03 11.70
CA SER A 154 0.57 -11.89 11.59
C SER A 154 1.62 -12.10 10.51
N VAL A 155 2.06 -10.99 9.93
CA VAL A 155 3.09 -10.95 8.90
C VAL A 155 4.01 -9.75 9.10
N ASN A 156 5.25 -9.90 8.65
CA ASN A 156 6.20 -8.80 8.55
C ASN A 156 6.12 -8.19 7.14
N PHE A 157 6.17 -6.87 7.07
CA PHE A 157 6.23 -6.13 5.80
C PHE A 157 7.32 -5.07 5.89
N THR A 158 8.28 -5.12 4.97
CA THR A 158 9.30 -4.08 4.83
C THR A 158 8.95 -3.20 3.65
N SER A 159 8.71 -1.92 3.90
CA SER A 159 8.45 -0.98 2.83
C SER A 159 9.71 -0.70 2.02
N PRO A 160 9.62 -0.60 0.68
CA PRO A 160 10.79 -0.35 -0.15
C PRO A 160 11.20 1.13 -0.11
N GLY A 161 12.37 1.40 -0.70
CA GLY A 161 12.91 2.75 -0.87
C GLY A 161 12.40 3.45 -2.14
N CYS A 162 12.99 4.60 -2.47
CA CYS A 162 12.53 5.46 -3.56
C CYS A 162 12.72 4.88 -4.99
N LEU A 163 13.47 3.79 -5.15
CA LEU A 163 13.64 3.13 -6.45
C LEU A 163 12.46 2.21 -6.80
N ASP A 164 11.59 1.90 -5.83
CA ASP A 164 10.40 1.12 -6.10
C ASP A 164 9.37 1.90 -6.93
N HIS A 165 8.71 1.17 -7.83
CA HIS A 165 7.78 1.70 -8.82
C HIS A 165 6.55 2.42 -8.22
N VAL A 166 6.16 2.10 -6.99
CA VAL A 166 5.10 2.78 -6.23
C VAL A 166 5.70 3.85 -5.31
N MET A 167 6.73 3.50 -4.55
CA MET A 167 7.31 4.39 -3.53
C MET A 167 7.99 5.64 -4.12
N LYS A 168 8.43 5.62 -5.38
CA LYS A 168 8.97 6.81 -6.08
C LYS A 168 8.00 8.00 -6.08
N TYR A 169 6.69 7.76 -5.95
CA TYR A 169 5.70 8.84 -5.88
C TYR A 169 5.50 9.43 -4.48
N LYS A 170 6.20 8.93 -3.46
CA LYS A 170 6.14 9.50 -2.12
C LYS A 170 6.84 10.86 -2.09
N LYS A 171 6.24 11.86 -1.43
CA LYS A 171 6.78 13.23 -1.34
C LYS A 171 8.29 13.31 -1.09
N LYS A 172 8.79 12.65 -0.04
CA LYS A 172 10.24 12.59 0.26
C LYS A 172 11.10 12.05 -0.89
N CYS A 173 10.58 11.12 -1.68
CA CYS A 173 11.27 10.59 -2.85
C CYS A 173 11.23 11.56 -4.03
N ILE A 174 10.11 12.23 -4.25
CA ILE A 174 9.99 13.25 -5.30
C ILE A 174 10.96 14.40 -5.02
N GLU A 175 10.99 14.89 -3.78
CA GLU A 175 11.94 15.92 -3.31
C GLU A 175 13.40 15.49 -3.48
N ALA A 176 13.69 14.19 -3.35
CA ALA A 176 15.00 13.61 -3.59
C ALA A 176 15.30 13.30 -5.08
N GLY A 177 14.38 13.62 -6.00
CA GLY A 177 14.58 13.43 -7.44
C GLY A 177 14.24 12.04 -7.98
N SER A 178 13.44 11.24 -7.29
CA SER A 178 13.05 9.89 -7.79
C SER A 178 12.25 9.88 -9.10
N LEU A 179 11.66 11.01 -9.49
CA LEU A 179 10.98 11.21 -10.77
C LEU A 179 11.85 11.97 -11.78
N TRP A 180 13.07 12.33 -11.41
CA TRP A 180 14.00 13.01 -12.30
C TRP A 180 14.62 12.00 -13.27
N ASP A 181 14.31 12.17 -14.55
CA ASP A 181 14.99 11.47 -15.64
C ASP A 181 15.93 12.45 -16.34
N PRO A 182 17.26 12.37 -16.07
CA PRO A 182 18.23 13.35 -16.54
C PRO A 182 18.61 13.22 -18.01
N ASN A 183 18.21 12.15 -18.71
CA ASN A 183 18.58 11.88 -20.11
C ASN A 183 20.06 12.21 -20.43
N ILE A 184 20.98 11.66 -19.61
CA ILE A 184 22.39 12.04 -19.64
C ILE A 184 23.03 11.57 -20.95
N THR A 185 23.73 12.49 -21.62
CA THR A 185 24.58 12.19 -22.76
C THR A 185 26.00 12.71 -22.50
N ALA A 186 27.00 11.99 -22.97
CA ALA A 186 28.40 12.36 -22.81
C ALA A 186 29.13 12.21 -24.15
N CYS A 187 29.80 13.27 -24.59
CA CYS A 187 30.50 13.34 -25.87
C CYS A 187 31.94 13.81 -25.65
N LYS A 188 32.92 13.03 -26.12
CA LYS A 188 34.32 13.46 -26.17
C LYS A 188 34.45 14.57 -27.22
N LYS A 189 34.85 15.77 -26.79
CA LYS A 189 35.10 16.92 -27.68
C LYS A 189 36.51 16.88 -28.27
N ASP A 190 37.49 16.58 -27.42
CA ASP A 190 38.90 16.48 -27.77
C ASP A 190 39.61 15.46 -26.85
N GLU A 191 40.93 15.34 -26.92
CA GLU A 191 41.69 14.39 -26.12
C GLU A 191 41.50 14.53 -24.60
N LYS A 192 41.19 15.73 -24.12
CA LYS A 192 41.15 16.09 -22.70
C LYS A 192 39.79 16.58 -22.24
N THR A 193 38.84 16.83 -23.14
CA THR A 193 37.55 17.44 -22.81
C THR A 193 36.39 16.51 -23.11
N VAL A 194 35.53 16.33 -22.12
CA VAL A 194 34.23 15.66 -22.25
C VAL A 194 33.13 16.67 -22.01
N GLU A 195 32.19 16.73 -22.94
CA GLU A 195 30.94 17.46 -22.79
C GLU A 195 29.87 16.52 -22.25
N VAL A 196 29.21 16.92 -21.17
CA VAL A 196 28.09 16.20 -20.54
C VAL A 196 26.84 17.05 -20.64
N ASN A 197 25.78 16.51 -21.23
CA ASN A 197 24.47 17.16 -21.34
C ASN A 197 23.43 16.37 -20.54
N PHE A 198 22.57 17.07 -19.82
CA PHE A 198 21.50 16.47 -19.04
C PHE A 198 20.32 17.45 -18.86
N THR A 199 19.13 16.90 -18.67
CA THR A 199 17.94 17.66 -18.26
C THR A 199 17.96 17.90 -16.76
N THR A 200 17.65 19.10 -16.32
CA THR A 200 17.58 19.43 -14.89
C THR A 200 16.28 19.00 -14.24
N SER A 201 16.25 18.94 -12.91
CA SER A 201 15.04 18.82 -12.11
C SER A 201 14.59 20.20 -11.63
N PRO A 202 13.28 20.53 -11.66
CA PRO A 202 12.76 21.76 -11.03
C PRO A 202 13.05 21.86 -9.53
N LEU A 203 13.32 20.73 -8.87
CA LEU A 203 13.60 20.66 -7.43
C LEU A 203 15.10 20.72 -7.10
N GLY A 204 15.98 20.62 -8.10
CA GLY A 204 17.43 20.63 -7.93
C GLY A 204 18.04 21.98 -8.27
N ASN A 205 18.85 22.53 -7.37
CA ASN A 205 19.55 23.82 -7.53
C ASN A 205 21.05 23.69 -7.81
N LYS A 206 21.66 22.54 -7.50
CA LYS A 206 23.09 22.29 -7.68
C LYS A 206 23.32 20.92 -8.28
N TYR A 207 24.17 20.87 -9.30
CA TYR A 207 24.51 19.67 -10.04
C TYR A 207 26.02 19.49 -10.06
N MET A 208 26.48 18.24 -9.98
CA MET A 208 27.89 17.88 -10.09
C MET A 208 28.02 16.69 -11.04
N ALA A 209 28.79 16.87 -12.10
CA ALA A 209 29.22 15.79 -12.96
C ALA A 209 30.58 15.28 -12.45
N VAL A 210 30.72 13.97 -12.34
CA VAL A 210 31.97 13.31 -11.97
C VAL A 210 32.30 12.30 -13.07
N ILE A 211 33.48 12.42 -13.65
CA ILE A 211 34.04 11.44 -14.60
C ILE A 211 35.19 10.73 -13.90
N GLN A 212 35.11 9.41 -13.87
CA GLN A 212 36.16 8.55 -13.30
C GLN A 212 36.74 7.68 -14.41
N ASN A 213 38.07 7.65 -14.47
CA ASN A 213 38.86 6.65 -15.18
C ASN A 213 39.61 5.81 -14.13
N ASN A 214 40.16 4.66 -14.51
CA ASN A 214 40.90 3.75 -13.62
C ASN A 214 42.07 4.41 -12.87
N PHE A 215 42.57 5.55 -13.38
CA PHE A 215 43.75 6.24 -12.85
C PHE A 215 43.48 7.67 -12.35
N SER A 216 42.34 8.27 -12.69
CA SER A 216 42.07 9.69 -12.38
C SER A 216 40.57 9.98 -12.24
N THR A 217 40.24 11.00 -11.44
CA THR A 217 38.87 11.50 -11.25
C THR A 217 38.82 12.98 -11.58
N ALA A 218 37.87 13.37 -12.42
CA ALA A 218 37.55 14.75 -12.76
C ALA A 218 36.14 15.09 -12.30
N SER A 219 35.91 16.30 -11.79
CA SER A 219 34.56 16.75 -11.40
C SER A 219 34.33 18.20 -11.81
N SER A 220 33.11 18.51 -12.22
CA SER A 220 32.67 19.88 -12.52
C SER A 220 31.29 20.10 -11.91
N SER A 221 31.09 21.27 -11.31
CA SER A 221 29.84 21.62 -10.62
C SER A 221 29.19 22.84 -11.25
N LEU A 222 27.87 22.80 -11.36
CA LEU A 222 27.06 23.90 -11.87
C LEU A 222 25.96 24.23 -10.85
N GLU A 223 25.89 25.50 -10.46
CA GLU A 223 24.81 26.04 -9.65
C GLU A 223 23.83 26.79 -10.57
N VAL A 224 22.55 26.44 -10.47
CA VAL A 224 21.49 27.11 -11.21
C VAL A 224 20.97 28.22 -10.31
N LEU A 225 21.49 29.43 -10.53
CA LEU A 225 20.94 30.64 -9.92
C LEU A 225 19.55 30.83 -10.52
N PHE A 226 18.53 30.91 -9.65
CA PHE A 226 17.08 30.97 -9.92
C PHE A 226 16.41 29.60 -10.13
N PRO A 227 15.35 29.27 -9.35
CA PRO A 227 14.44 28.21 -9.75
C PRO A 227 13.71 28.73 -11.00
N PHE A 228 14.02 28.15 -12.16
CA PHE A 228 13.23 28.43 -13.34
C PHE A 228 11.78 28.01 -13.04
N ILE A 229 10.89 28.98 -12.87
CA ILE A 229 9.42 28.80 -12.90
C ILE A 229 9.02 28.58 -14.37
N SER A 230 9.65 27.59 -15.00
CA SER A 230 9.45 27.20 -16.39
C SER A 230 8.89 25.79 -16.37
N LEU A 231 7.79 25.58 -17.09
CA LEU A 231 7.16 24.27 -17.26
C LEU A 231 8.10 23.24 -17.94
N THR A 232 9.18 23.71 -18.56
CA THR A 232 10.22 22.87 -19.18
C THR A 232 11.56 23.06 -18.46
N PRO A 233 12.15 22.00 -17.88
CA PRO A 233 13.48 22.09 -17.29
C PRO A 233 14.53 22.37 -18.38
N PRO A 234 15.48 23.30 -18.16
CA PRO A 234 16.54 23.56 -19.12
C PRO A 234 17.48 22.37 -19.25
N ILE A 235 18.01 22.18 -20.46
CA ILE A 235 19.14 21.29 -20.73
C ILE A 235 20.40 22.04 -20.32
N LEU A 236 21.19 21.47 -19.42
CA LEU A 236 22.47 22.03 -19.00
C LEU A 236 23.63 21.25 -19.61
N ASN A 237 24.70 21.99 -19.88
CA ASN A 237 25.94 21.50 -20.47
C ASN A 237 27.09 21.73 -19.47
N LEU A 238 27.84 20.67 -19.19
CA LEU A 238 29.03 20.71 -18.35
C LEU A 238 30.22 20.23 -19.18
N GLN A 239 31.27 21.06 -19.26
CA GLN A 239 32.56 20.66 -19.82
C GLN A 239 33.49 20.23 -18.69
N LEU A 240 34.09 19.05 -18.84
CA LEU A 240 35.05 18.47 -17.89
C LEU A 240 36.38 18.25 -18.59
N SER A 241 37.46 18.72 -17.96
CA SER A 241 38.84 18.43 -18.38
C SER A 241 39.39 17.23 -17.62
N LEU A 242 39.86 16.21 -18.33
CA LEU A 242 40.43 15.00 -17.77
C LEU A 242 41.88 15.25 -17.28
N PRO A 243 42.22 14.84 -16.04
CA PRO A 243 43.61 14.75 -15.62
C PRO A 243 44.31 13.64 -16.40
N TYR A 244 45.53 13.94 -16.85
CA TYR A 244 46.44 13.01 -17.50
C TYR A 244 46.60 11.69 -16.74
#